data_AF-A0AAN8JQP9-F1
#
_entry.id   AF-A0AAN8JQP9-F1
#
_cell.length_a   1.000
_cell.length_b   1.000
_cell.length_c   1.000
_cell.angle_alpha   90.00
_cell.angle_beta   90.00
_cell.angle_gamma   90.00
#
_symmetry.space_group_name_H-M   'P 1'
#
loop_
_entity.id
_entity.type
_entity.pdbx_description
1 polymer ?
#
loop_
_entity_poly.entity_id
_entity_poly.type
_entity_poly.pdbx_seq_one_letter_code
_entity_poly.pdbx_strand_id
1 'polypeptide(L)'
;MTNTKTFTKCLKLSWIRRWWRQNSSWTLFSDQYFGGIRDNLKVGEKYMAELASSTDSPFWKDVILAYHDFLKGLLDDNNTEISEQPLWYNNNIKLDLIQNWHNNGVSLISDLISPDRMFYKYQELKDIYKIKDTFLGYYRVMTAIPKSWKKKIELPEPKMIGLIKPVILETLTRAKRDCSIFLKLFESKIEYYNKKRTLNGKWILGMRLMMKLGRKF
;
A
#
# COMPACT_ATOMS: atom_id res chain seq x y z
N MET A 1 -3.47 31.04 -0.91
CA MET A 1 -3.95 30.77 -2.29
C MET A 1 -3.80 29.29 -2.56
N THR A 2 -4.91 28.56 -2.75
CA THR A 2 -4.87 27.14 -3.12
C THR A 2 -4.30 27.02 -4.53
N ASN A 3 -3.23 26.24 -4.68
CA ASN A 3 -2.63 25.97 -5.99
C ASN A 3 -3.65 25.22 -6.86
N THR A 4 -4.10 25.84 -7.94
CA THR A 4 -5.12 25.29 -8.86
C THR A 4 -4.73 23.91 -9.39
N LYS A 5 -3.43 23.66 -9.60
CA LYS A 5 -2.91 22.34 -10.01
C LYS A 5 -3.15 21.28 -8.92
N THR A 6 -2.89 21.61 -7.66
CA THR A 6 -3.12 20.69 -6.53
C THR A 6 -4.60 20.41 -6.35
N PHE A 7 -5.46 21.42 -6.49
CA PHE A 7 -6.91 21.24 -6.44
C PHE A 7 -7.41 20.29 -7.54
N THR A 8 -6.95 20.45 -8.78
CA THR A 8 -7.28 19.53 -9.88
C THR A 8 -6.83 18.10 -9.59
N LYS A 9 -5.62 17.90 -9.06
CA LYS A 9 -5.15 16.56 -8.65
C LYS A 9 -6.04 15.94 -7.57
N CYS A 10 -6.49 16.74 -6.59
CA CYS A 10 -7.40 16.27 -5.55
C CYS A 10 -8.75 15.82 -6.11
N LEU A 11 -9.30 16.54 -7.10
CA LEU A 11 -10.51 16.14 -7.80
C LEU A 11 -10.32 14.81 -8.53
N LYS A 12 -9.18 14.61 -9.18
CA LYS A 12 -8.82 13.36 -9.85
C LYS A 12 -8.66 12.20 -8.86
N LEU A 13 -8.03 12.42 -7.70
CA LEU A 13 -7.97 11.42 -6.62
C LEU A 13 -9.33 11.04 -6.05
N SER A 14 -10.33 11.94 -6.11
CA SER A 14 -11.70 11.60 -5.73
C SER A 14 -12.30 10.48 -6.59
N TRP A 15 -11.83 10.33 -7.84
CA TRP A 15 -12.21 9.23 -8.72
C TRP A 15 -11.57 7.93 -8.26
N ILE A 16 -10.27 7.91 -7.95
CA ILE A 16 -9.59 6.73 -7.34
C ILE A 16 -10.29 6.30 -6.04
N ARG A 17 -10.67 7.26 -5.20
CA ARG A 17 -11.42 6.98 -3.96
C ARG A 17 -12.78 6.35 -4.25
N ARG A 18 -13.52 6.88 -5.24
CA ARG A 18 -14.79 6.29 -5.69
C ARG A 18 -14.57 4.88 -6.21
N TRP A 19 -13.47 4.69 -6.95
CA TRP A 19 -13.05 3.42 -7.51
C TRP A 19 -12.88 2.33 -6.46
N TRP A 20 -12.25 2.70 -5.34
CA TRP A 20 -12.04 1.78 -4.23
C TRP A 20 -13.32 1.42 -3.48
N ARG A 21 -14.23 2.40 -3.31
CA ARG A 21 -15.37 2.30 -2.38
C ARG A 21 -16.65 1.80 -2.99
N GLN A 22 -16.89 2.09 -4.27
CA GLN A 22 -18.16 1.79 -4.91
C GLN A 22 -18.09 0.44 -5.61
N ASN A 23 -19.18 -0.32 -5.54
CA ASN A 23 -19.45 -1.45 -6.42
C ASN A 23 -20.62 -1.01 -7.29
N SER A 24 -20.34 -0.42 -8.45
CA SER A 24 -21.36 0.12 -9.36
C SER A 24 -21.06 -0.29 -10.80
N SER A 25 -22.02 -0.12 -11.71
CA SER A 25 -21.86 -0.55 -13.12
C SER A 25 -20.60 0.01 -13.79
N TRP A 26 -20.23 1.27 -13.52
CA TRP A 26 -19.00 1.85 -14.08
C TRP A 26 -17.70 1.28 -13.46
N THR A 27 -17.75 0.71 -12.26
CA THR A 27 -16.56 0.03 -11.67
C THR A 27 -16.28 -1.28 -12.38
N LEU A 28 -17.31 -1.99 -12.87
CA LEU A 28 -17.13 -3.17 -13.72
C LEU A 28 -16.44 -2.85 -15.04
N PHE A 29 -16.84 -1.76 -15.70
CA PHE A 29 -16.21 -1.31 -16.94
C PHE A 29 -14.71 -1.02 -16.73
N SER A 30 -14.41 -0.31 -15.65
CA SER A 30 -13.03 0.02 -15.33
C SER A 30 -12.24 -1.21 -14.84
N ASP A 31 -12.86 -2.16 -14.14
CA ASP A 31 -12.26 -3.46 -13.83
C ASP A 31 -11.86 -4.22 -15.10
N GLN A 32 -12.71 -4.21 -16.12
CA GLN A 32 -12.39 -4.82 -17.42
C GLN A 32 -11.30 -4.06 -18.17
N TYR A 33 -11.36 -2.73 -18.19
CA TYR A 33 -10.42 -1.90 -18.93
C TYR A 33 -9.01 -1.94 -18.33
N PHE A 34 -8.89 -2.01 -17.00
CA PHE A 34 -7.61 -1.97 -16.29
C PHE A 34 -7.17 -3.32 -15.69
N GLY A 35 -7.95 -4.39 -15.88
CA GLY A 35 -7.58 -5.75 -15.44
C GLY A 35 -7.68 -6.00 -13.93
N GLY A 36 -8.60 -5.33 -13.23
CA GLY A 36 -8.87 -5.55 -11.80
C GLY A 36 -8.31 -4.48 -10.88
N ILE A 37 -9.19 -3.59 -10.40
CA ILE A 37 -8.81 -2.35 -9.71
C ILE A 37 -8.18 -2.51 -8.36
N ARG A 38 -8.74 -3.40 -7.55
CA ARG A 38 -8.40 -3.42 -6.12
C ARG A 38 -7.00 -3.97 -5.89
N ASP A 39 -6.54 -4.80 -6.81
CA ASP A 39 -5.22 -5.40 -6.73
C ASP A 39 -4.17 -4.46 -7.33
N ASN A 40 -4.53 -3.75 -8.41
CA ASN A 40 -3.70 -2.69 -8.99
C ASN A 40 -3.47 -1.51 -8.03
N LEU A 41 -4.41 -1.19 -7.13
CA LEU A 41 -4.24 -0.08 -6.18
C LEU A 41 -3.33 -0.43 -4.98
N LYS A 42 -2.91 -1.69 -4.83
CA LYS A 42 -2.03 -2.16 -3.73
C LYS A 42 -0.55 -2.19 -4.10
N VAL A 43 -0.21 -1.93 -5.36
CA VAL A 43 1.19 -1.91 -5.82
C VAL A 43 1.79 -0.50 -5.79
N GLY A 44 3.11 -0.42 -5.89
CA GLY A 44 3.84 0.85 -5.82
C GLY A 44 3.66 1.76 -7.03
N GLU A 45 4.22 2.96 -6.91
CA GLU A 45 4.04 4.05 -7.88
C GLU A 45 4.48 3.71 -9.31
N LYS A 46 5.49 2.86 -9.49
CA LYS A 46 6.04 2.54 -10.82
C LYS A 46 4.97 1.94 -11.74
N TYR A 47 4.09 1.10 -11.19
CA TYR A 47 2.97 0.52 -11.93
C TYR A 47 2.01 1.59 -12.45
N MET A 48 1.76 2.64 -11.67
CA MET A 48 0.86 3.72 -12.10
C MET A 48 1.44 4.51 -13.26
N ALA A 49 2.77 4.68 -13.33
CA ALA A 49 3.42 5.30 -14.48
C ALA A 49 3.30 4.43 -15.74
N GLU A 50 3.48 3.11 -15.61
CA GLU A 50 3.30 2.15 -16.71
C GLU A 50 1.84 2.12 -17.18
N LEU A 51 0.87 2.07 -16.26
CA LEU A 51 -0.56 2.08 -16.56
C LEU A 51 -0.99 3.38 -17.25
N ALA A 52 -0.48 4.53 -16.81
CA ALA A 52 -0.78 5.81 -17.46
C ALA A 52 -0.22 5.88 -18.89
N SER A 53 0.83 5.13 -19.19
CA SER A 53 1.46 5.09 -20.51
C SER A 53 0.70 4.19 -21.48
N SER A 54 0.07 3.12 -20.98
CA SER A 54 -0.77 2.22 -21.78
C SER A 54 -2.23 2.65 -21.91
N THR A 55 -2.66 3.68 -21.17
CA THR A 55 -4.04 4.17 -21.19
C THR A 55 -4.26 5.16 -22.34
N ASP A 56 -5.19 4.84 -23.23
CA ASP A 56 -5.57 5.72 -24.34
C ASP A 56 -6.46 6.89 -23.92
N SER A 57 -7.25 6.71 -22.87
CA SER A 57 -8.17 7.74 -22.38
C SER A 57 -7.42 8.89 -21.71
N PRO A 58 -7.49 10.13 -22.24
CA PRO A 58 -6.81 11.28 -21.64
C PRO A 58 -7.30 11.56 -20.21
N PHE A 59 -8.61 11.37 -19.98
CA PHE A 59 -9.19 11.55 -18.66
C PHE A 59 -8.60 10.58 -17.63
N TRP A 60 -8.54 9.29 -17.94
CA TRP A 60 -8.03 8.28 -17.01
C TRP A 60 -6.52 8.39 -16.84
N LYS A 61 -5.80 8.76 -17.89
CA LYS A 61 -4.37 9.09 -17.80
C LYS A 61 -4.11 10.16 -16.75
N ASP A 62 -4.86 11.26 -16.74
CA ASP A 62 -4.75 12.28 -15.69
C ASP A 62 -5.08 11.74 -14.29
N VAL A 63 -6.08 10.86 -14.19
CA VAL A 63 -6.50 10.28 -12.92
C VAL A 63 -5.39 9.39 -12.34
N ILE A 64 -4.80 8.54 -13.19
CA ILE A 64 -3.70 7.65 -12.82
C ILE A 64 -2.45 8.45 -12.47
N LEU A 65 -2.11 9.48 -13.25
CA LEU A 65 -0.96 10.35 -12.96
C LEU A 65 -1.14 11.13 -11.66
N ALA A 66 -2.35 11.62 -11.36
CA ALA A 66 -2.63 12.25 -10.07
C ALA A 66 -2.45 11.26 -8.91
N TYR A 67 -2.75 9.98 -9.11
CA TYR A 67 -2.52 8.94 -8.12
C TYR A 67 -1.05 8.55 -7.98
N HIS A 68 -0.32 8.42 -9.08
CA HIS A 68 1.13 8.25 -9.10
C HIS A 68 1.82 9.33 -8.26
N ASP A 69 1.49 10.60 -8.48
CA ASP A 69 2.11 11.71 -7.74
C ASP A 69 1.76 11.68 -6.25
N PHE A 70 0.55 11.24 -5.91
CA PHE A 70 0.14 11.03 -4.53
C PHE A 70 0.94 9.89 -3.86
N LEU A 71 1.10 8.76 -4.56
CA LEU A 71 1.91 7.64 -4.08
C LEU A 71 3.36 8.06 -3.86
N LYS A 72 3.95 8.80 -4.79
CA LYS A 72 5.33 9.29 -4.70
C LYS A 72 5.57 10.16 -3.47
N GLY A 73 4.63 11.02 -3.12
CA GLY A 73 4.72 11.82 -1.90
C GLY A 73 4.59 10.99 -0.62
N LEU A 74 3.80 9.91 -0.67
CA LEU A 74 3.53 9.04 0.46
C LEU A 74 4.65 8.02 0.70
N LEU A 75 5.15 7.39 -0.36
CA LEU A 75 6.17 6.34 -0.34
C LEU A 75 7.61 6.85 -0.21
N ASP A 76 7.79 8.16 -0.04
CA ASP A 76 9.07 8.73 0.35
C ASP A 76 9.53 8.10 1.68
N ASP A 77 10.78 7.62 1.72
CA ASP A 77 11.41 6.91 2.85
C ASP A 77 11.36 7.69 4.16
N ASN A 78 11.23 9.02 4.09
CA ASN A 78 11.12 9.89 5.26
C ASN A 78 9.69 9.98 5.82
N ASN A 79 8.71 9.52 5.05
CA ASN A 79 7.30 9.82 5.23
C ASN A 79 6.45 8.60 5.58
N THR A 80 6.92 7.39 5.24
CA THR A 80 6.21 6.13 5.56
C THR A 80 7.10 5.16 6.33
N GLU A 81 6.48 4.38 7.22
CA GLU A 81 7.16 3.26 7.83
C GLU A 81 7.51 2.24 6.74
N ILE A 82 8.78 1.83 6.69
CA ILE A 82 9.31 0.94 5.64
C ILE A 82 8.50 -0.36 5.51
N SER A 83 8.03 -0.90 6.63
CA SER A 83 7.20 -2.11 6.65
C SER A 83 5.88 -1.96 5.91
N GLU A 84 5.38 -0.74 5.73
CA GLU A 84 4.11 -0.44 5.07
C GLU A 84 4.27 -0.17 3.58
N GLN A 85 5.52 -0.13 3.11
CA GLN A 85 5.79 0.10 1.71
C GLN A 85 5.42 -1.14 0.89
N PRO A 86 4.88 -0.95 -0.33
CA PRO A 86 4.57 -2.04 -1.24
C PRO A 86 5.85 -2.76 -1.62
N LEU A 87 5.76 -4.09 -1.76
CA LEU A 87 6.85 -4.93 -2.20
C LEU A 87 7.04 -4.81 -3.73
N TRP A 88 5.93 -4.74 -4.47
CA TRP A 88 5.90 -4.74 -5.92
C TRP A 88 5.80 -3.33 -6.47
N TYR A 89 6.50 -3.06 -7.58
CA TYR A 89 6.51 -1.76 -8.27
C TYR A 89 6.90 -0.58 -7.36
N ASN A 90 7.67 -0.87 -6.33
CA ASN A 90 8.25 0.15 -5.46
C ASN A 90 9.53 0.68 -6.11
N ASN A 91 9.66 2.01 -6.23
CA ASN A 91 10.81 2.62 -6.88
C ASN A 91 12.14 2.32 -6.14
N ASN A 92 12.07 2.03 -4.85
CA ASN A 92 13.22 1.66 -4.01
C ASN A 92 13.57 0.17 -4.05
N ILE A 93 12.68 -0.68 -4.59
CA ILE A 93 12.89 -2.14 -4.69
C ILE A 93 13.02 -2.51 -6.16
N LYS A 94 14.21 -2.95 -6.57
CA LYS A 94 14.47 -3.38 -7.96
C LYS A 94 14.00 -4.82 -8.16
N LEU A 95 12.68 -5.02 -8.18
CA LEU A 95 12.05 -6.32 -8.34
C LEU A 95 10.76 -6.19 -9.16
N ASP A 96 10.60 -7.08 -10.13
CA ASP A 96 9.36 -7.20 -10.89
C ASP A 96 8.33 -8.01 -10.11
N LEU A 97 7.05 -7.81 -10.44
CA LEU A 97 5.95 -8.52 -9.80
C LEU A 97 6.08 -10.04 -9.98
N ILE A 98 6.14 -10.78 -8.87
CA ILE A 98 6.02 -12.24 -8.90
C ILE A 98 4.54 -12.58 -8.66
N GLN A 99 3.81 -12.87 -9.74
CA GLN A 99 2.36 -13.04 -9.72
C GLN A 99 1.88 -14.06 -8.67
N ASN A 100 2.59 -15.19 -8.54
CA ASN A 100 2.26 -16.22 -7.57
C ASN A 100 2.35 -15.73 -6.12
N TRP A 101 3.29 -14.84 -5.79
CA TRP A 101 3.39 -14.29 -4.43
C TRP A 101 2.28 -13.28 -4.17
N HIS A 102 2.06 -12.39 -5.13
CA HIS A 102 1.03 -11.36 -5.04
C HIS A 102 -0.39 -11.96 -4.94
N ASN A 103 -0.70 -12.96 -5.76
CA ASN A 103 -1.99 -13.66 -5.73
C ASN A 103 -2.23 -14.42 -4.43
N ASN A 104 -1.15 -14.83 -3.74
CA ASN A 104 -1.23 -15.46 -2.42
C ASN A 104 -1.23 -14.43 -1.26
N GLY A 105 -1.30 -13.13 -1.56
CA GLY A 105 -1.49 -12.08 -0.58
C GLY A 105 -0.22 -11.43 -0.05
N VAL A 106 0.97 -11.74 -0.61
CA VAL A 106 2.21 -11.03 -0.28
C VAL A 106 2.26 -9.75 -1.09
N SER A 107 2.09 -8.59 -0.45
CA SER A 107 2.00 -7.29 -1.14
C SER A 107 2.83 -6.19 -0.48
N LEU A 108 3.06 -6.27 0.83
CA LEU A 108 3.82 -5.31 1.62
C LEU A 108 5.12 -5.94 2.15
N ILE A 109 6.06 -5.09 2.55
CA ILE A 109 7.27 -5.55 3.25
C ILE A 109 6.93 -6.22 4.58
N SER A 110 5.89 -5.74 5.29
CA SER A 110 5.40 -6.35 6.53
C SER A 110 4.97 -7.81 6.36
N ASP A 111 4.55 -8.22 5.16
CA ASP A 111 4.15 -9.61 4.88
C ASP A 111 5.37 -10.56 4.90
N LEU A 112 6.58 -10.01 4.82
CA LEU A 112 7.84 -10.76 4.88
C LEU A 112 8.45 -10.81 6.29
N ILE A 113 7.83 -10.12 7.27
CA ILE A 113 8.40 -9.89 8.60
C ILE A 113 7.56 -10.61 9.65
N SER A 114 8.24 -11.33 10.55
CA SER A 114 7.65 -12.01 11.68
C SER A 114 7.27 -11.04 12.81
N PRO A 115 6.46 -11.48 13.80
CA PRO A 115 6.16 -10.69 14.99
C PRO A 115 7.41 -10.22 15.76
N ASP A 116 8.51 -10.96 15.65
CA ASP A 116 9.78 -10.66 16.31
C ASP A 116 10.67 -9.70 15.51
N ARG A 117 10.12 -9.06 14.46
CA ARG A 117 10.83 -8.17 13.52
C ARG A 117 11.97 -8.81 12.74
N MET A 118 11.93 -10.12 12.60
CA MET A 118 12.86 -10.87 11.76
C MET A 118 12.19 -11.19 10.43
N PHE A 119 12.96 -11.23 9.33
CA PHE A 119 12.42 -11.74 8.08
C PHE A 119 12.10 -13.24 8.23
N TYR A 120 10.93 -13.64 7.74
CA TYR A 120 10.59 -15.06 7.65
C TYR A 120 11.58 -15.79 6.76
N LYS A 121 11.96 -17.00 7.16
CA LYS A 121 12.71 -17.94 6.32
C LYS A 121 11.83 -18.43 5.18
N TYR A 122 12.47 -18.93 4.13
CA TYR A 122 11.78 -19.47 2.95
C TYR A 122 10.69 -20.49 3.31
N GLN A 123 10.99 -21.45 4.20
CA GLN A 123 10.03 -22.49 4.58
C GLN A 123 8.82 -21.90 5.31
N GLU A 124 9.04 -20.93 6.20
CA GLU A 124 7.97 -20.26 6.94
C GLU A 124 7.03 -19.48 6.01
N LEU A 125 7.57 -18.71 5.05
CA LEU A 125 6.75 -18.01 4.06
C LEU A 125 5.97 -18.98 3.17
N LYS A 126 6.60 -20.08 2.77
CA LYS A 126 5.96 -21.12 1.97
C LYS A 126 4.76 -21.72 2.70
N ASP A 127 4.89 -21.97 4.00
CA ASP A 127 3.83 -22.56 4.80
C ASP A 127 2.71 -21.57 5.11
N ILE A 128 3.04 -20.29 5.39
CA ILE A 128 2.06 -19.23 5.68
C ILE A 128 1.23 -18.86 4.44
N TYR A 129 1.91 -18.59 3.32
CA TYR A 129 1.29 -18.04 2.11
C TYR A 129 1.07 -19.09 1.02
N LYS A 130 1.46 -20.35 1.22
CA LYS A 130 1.31 -21.44 0.24
C LYS A 130 1.97 -21.12 -1.11
N ILE A 131 3.11 -20.43 -1.06
CA ILE A 131 3.84 -19.97 -2.24
C ILE A 131 4.47 -21.16 -2.97
N LYS A 132 4.07 -21.37 -4.24
CA LYS A 132 4.63 -22.42 -5.13
C LYS A 132 6.01 -22.13 -5.75
N ASP A 133 6.72 -21.12 -5.26
CA ASP A 133 8.00 -20.69 -5.83
C ASP A 133 9.17 -21.48 -5.23
N THR A 134 10.35 -21.34 -5.84
CA THR A 134 11.60 -21.96 -5.42
C THR A 134 12.33 -21.11 -4.37
N PHE A 135 13.31 -21.71 -3.70
CA PHE A 135 14.23 -20.98 -2.82
C PHE A 135 14.94 -19.82 -3.54
N LEU A 136 15.22 -19.98 -4.83
CA LEU A 136 15.83 -18.91 -5.64
C LEU A 136 14.88 -17.72 -5.80
N GLY A 137 13.59 -17.96 -6.01
CA GLY A 137 12.56 -16.90 -6.04
C GLY A 137 12.52 -16.11 -4.73
N TYR A 138 12.53 -16.82 -3.60
CA TYR A 138 12.64 -16.19 -2.29
C TYR A 138 13.92 -15.35 -2.14
N TYR A 139 15.08 -15.88 -2.54
CA TYR A 139 16.34 -15.17 -2.40
C TYR A 139 16.37 -13.90 -3.28
N ARG A 140 15.77 -13.95 -4.48
CA ARG A 140 15.60 -12.78 -5.36
C ARG A 140 14.78 -11.68 -4.69
N VAL A 141 13.65 -12.04 -4.06
CA VAL A 141 12.82 -11.07 -3.31
C VAL A 141 13.63 -10.44 -2.18
N MET A 142 14.28 -11.27 -1.36
CA MET A 142 15.03 -10.78 -0.21
C MET A 142 16.21 -9.91 -0.61
N THR A 143 16.95 -10.27 -1.66
CA THR A 143 18.11 -9.47 -2.12
C THR A 143 17.72 -8.15 -2.76
N ALA A 144 16.52 -8.05 -3.34
CA ALA A 144 16.03 -6.81 -3.92
C ALA A 144 15.68 -5.73 -2.88
N ILE A 145 15.37 -6.12 -1.64
CA ILE A 145 15.09 -5.17 -0.55
C ILE A 145 16.38 -4.46 -0.13
N PRO A 146 16.42 -3.11 -0.11
CA PRO A 146 17.61 -2.35 0.27
C PRO A 146 18.19 -2.75 1.63
N LYS A 147 19.53 -2.86 1.70
CA LYS A 147 20.23 -3.19 2.96
C LYS A 147 19.95 -2.17 4.08
N SER A 148 19.81 -0.89 3.73
CA SER A 148 19.45 0.19 4.66
C SER A 148 18.08 -0.04 5.31
N TRP A 149 17.13 -0.60 4.57
CA TRP A 149 15.78 -0.89 5.05
C TRP A 149 15.77 -2.06 6.01
N LYS A 150 16.47 -3.15 5.66
CA LYS A 150 16.60 -4.32 6.55
C LYS A 150 17.17 -3.94 7.90
N LYS A 151 18.24 -3.14 7.92
CA LYS A 151 18.84 -2.62 9.15
C LYS A 151 17.83 -1.82 9.99
N LYS A 152 17.03 -0.95 9.37
CA LYS A 152 16.02 -0.14 10.08
C LYS A 152 14.90 -1.00 10.68
N ILE A 153 14.54 -2.10 10.03
CA ILE A 153 13.50 -3.04 10.50
C ILE A 153 14.00 -3.84 11.72
N GLU A 154 15.26 -4.28 11.68
CA GLU A 154 15.91 -5.06 12.75
C GLU A 154 16.16 -4.24 14.03
N LEU A 155 16.05 -2.91 13.98
CA LEU A 155 16.21 -2.07 15.17
C LEU A 155 15.04 -2.30 16.16
N PRO A 156 15.35 -2.55 17.45
CA PRO A 156 14.35 -2.81 18.49
C PRO A 156 13.70 -1.50 18.94
N GLU A 157 12.85 -0.91 18.10
CA GLU A 157 11.92 0.11 18.57
C GLU A 157 10.63 -0.55 19.09
N PRO A 158 10.12 -0.18 20.27
CA PRO A 158 8.86 -0.72 20.77
C PRO A 158 7.69 -0.13 19.99
N LYS A 159 7.24 -0.81 18.92
CA LYS A 159 5.97 -0.45 18.25
C LYS A 159 5.16 -1.69 17.89
N MET A 160 3.87 -1.59 18.25
CA MET A 160 2.80 -2.53 17.98
C MET A 160 2.74 -2.93 16.51
N ILE A 161 2.84 -4.23 16.24
CA ILE A 161 2.45 -4.82 14.95
C ILE A 161 0.92 -4.93 14.97
N GLY A 162 0.26 -3.79 14.78
CA GLY A 162 -1.13 -3.79 14.35
C GLY A 162 -1.16 -4.21 12.88
N LEU A 163 -2.17 -4.98 12.45
CA LEU A 163 -2.36 -5.29 11.04
C LEU A 163 -2.43 -3.99 10.23
N ILE A 164 -1.35 -3.71 9.53
CA ILE A 164 -1.20 -2.51 8.72
C ILE A 164 -2.02 -2.73 7.46
N LYS A 165 -3.17 -2.05 7.37
CA LYS A 165 -3.76 -1.80 6.06
C LYS A 165 -2.82 -0.83 5.34
N PRO A 166 -2.55 -0.97 4.03
CA PRO A 166 -1.70 -0.04 3.31
C PRO A 166 -2.14 1.38 3.64
N VAL A 167 -1.25 2.20 4.22
CA VAL A 167 -1.56 3.57 4.66
C VAL A 167 -2.20 4.37 3.53
N ILE A 168 -1.80 4.09 2.30
CA ILE A 168 -2.38 4.55 1.05
C ILE A 168 -3.92 4.42 1.05
N LEU A 169 -4.45 3.23 1.37
CA LEU A 169 -5.87 2.92 1.28
C LEU A 169 -6.68 3.48 2.45
N GLU A 170 -6.10 3.49 3.66
CA GLU A 170 -6.71 4.13 4.82
C GLU A 170 -6.82 5.65 4.62
N THR A 171 -5.81 6.23 3.97
CA THR A 171 -5.75 7.66 3.65
C THR A 171 -6.80 8.05 2.62
N LEU A 172 -6.89 7.30 1.51
CA LEU A 172 -7.91 7.51 0.48
C LEU A 172 -9.34 7.34 1.03
N THR A 173 -9.56 6.36 1.89
CA THR A 173 -10.89 6.09 2.43
C THR A 173 -11.30 7.11 3.51
N ARG A 174 -10.41 7.52 4.43
CA ARG A 174 -10.82 8.44 5.50
C ARG A 174 -11.19 9.85 5.05
N ALA A 175 -10.77 10.26 3.85
CA ALA A 175 -11.21 11.53 3.28
C ALA A 175 -12.75 11.59 3.14
N LYS A 176 -13.39 12.57 3.82
CA LYS A 176 -14.76 13.02 3.52
C LYS A 176 -14.83 13.52 2.06
N ARG A 177 -16.04 13.73 1.52
CA ARG A 177 -16.27 14.07 0.10
C ARG A 177 -15.41 15.23 -0.43
N ASP A 178 -14.95 16.11 0.45
CA ASP A 178 -14.19 17.30 0.06
C ASP A 178 -12.71 17.04 -0.21
N CYS A 179 -12.25 17.66 -1.30
CA CYS A 179 -10.83 17.70 -1.71
C CYS A 179 -9.90 18.35 -0.68
N SER A 180 -10.45 18.97 0.37
CA SER A 180 -9.70 19.64 1.44
C SER A 180 -8.79 18.69 2.24
N ILE A 181 -9.14 17.42 2.35
CA ILE A 181 -8.30 16.42 3.04
C ILE A 181 -7.12 16.02 2.16
N PHE A 182 -7.34 15.87 0.85
CA PHE A 182 -6.27 15.62 -0.11
C PHE A 182 -5.32 16.82 -0.22
N LEU A 183 -5.85 18.04 -0.19
CA LEU A 183 -5.05 19.27 -0.15
C LEU A 183 -4.17 19.31 1.10
N LYS A 184 -4.73 19.05 2.29
CA LYS A 184 -3.94 18.97 3.52
C LYS A 184 -2.88 17.87 3.45
N LEU A 185 -3.17 16.73 2.83
CA LEU A 185 -2.19 15.65 2.64
C LEU A 185 -1.04 16.04 1.70
N PHE A 186 -1.35 16.72 0.60
CA PHE A 186 -0.33 17.24 -0.33
C PHE A 186 0.48 18.38 0.29
N GLU A 187 -0.15 19.25 1.07
CA GLU A 187 0.46 20.46 1.63
C GLU A 187 1.23 20.18 2.94
N SER A 188 0.79 19.21 3.75
CA SER A 188 1.36 18.99 5.10
C SER A 188 2.50 17.98 5.18
N LYS A 189 2.96 17.35 4.09
CA LYS A 189 3.96 16.26 4.13
C LYS A 189 3.80 15.39 5.41
N ILE A 190 2.62 14.76 5.57
CA ILE A 190 2.42 13.62 6.50
C ILE A 190 2.55 13.93 8.01
N GLU A 191 2.57 15.20 8.43
CA GLU A 191 2.63 15.54 9.88
C GLU A 191 1.34 15.17 10.65
N TYR A 192 0.18 15.21 9.97
CA TYR A 192 -1.12 14.88 10.57
C TYR A 192 -1.28 13.39 10.93
N TYR A 193 -0.66 12.48 10.17
CA TYR A 193 -0.88 11.03 10.32
C TYR A 193 -0.03 10.43 11.44
N ASN A 194 1.23 10.87 11.56
CA ASN A 194 2.13 10.41 12.62
C ASN A 194 1.61 10.76 14.03
N LYS A 195 0.93 11.91 14.18
CA LYS A 195 0.43 12.39 15.48
C LYS A 195 -0.81 11.64 16.00
N LYS A 196 -1.57 10.95 15.12
CA LYS A 196 -2.86 10.31 15.49
C LYS A 196 -2.77 8.79 15.67
N ARG A 197 -1.73 8.15 15.13
CA ARG A 197 -1.50 6.70 15.20
C ARG A 197 -1.19 6.22 16.63
N THR A 198 -0.59 7.09 17.44
CA THR A 198 -0.35 6.89 18.89
C THR A 198 -1.63 6.73 19.72
N LEU A 199 -2.79 7.22 19.25
CA LEU A 199 -4.05 7.23 20.03
C LEU A 199 -4.97 6.03 19.75
N ASN A 200 -4.98 5.49 18.53
CA ASN A 200 -5.98 4.47 18.12
C ASN A 200 -5.49 3.00 18.21
N GLY A 201 -4.22 2.75 18.52
CA GLY A 201 -3.65 1.40 18.60
C GLY A 201 -4.28 0.49 19.68
N LYS A 202 -4.84 1.07 20.75
CA LYS A 202 -5.30 0.32 21.93
C LYS A 202 -6.52 -0.59 21.70
N TRP A 203 -7.39 -0.30 20.73
CA TRP A 203 -8.69 -0.98 20.60
C TRP A 203 -8.70 -2.17 19.63
N ILE A 204 -7.80 -2.21 18.65
CA ILE A 204 -7.85 -3.17 17.53
C ILE A 204 -7.22 -4.53 17.91
N LEU A 205 -6.36 -4.57 18.93
CA LEU A 205 -5.69 -5.79 19.40
C LEU A 205 -6.65 -6.75 20.15
N GLY A 206 -7.57 -6.19 20.95
CA GLY A 206 -8.52 -6.96 21.77
C GLY A 206 -9.53 -7.76 20.95
N MET A 207 -10.01 -7.22 19.82
CA MET A 207 -11.01 -7.90 18.99
C MET A 207 -10.45 -9.04 18.12
N ARG A 208 -9.14 -9.06 17.85
CA ARG A 208 -8.53 -10.06 16.95
C ARG A 208 -7.90 -11.25 17.65
N LEU A 209 -7.40 -11.10 18.88
CA LEU A 209 -7.07 -12.27 19.71
C LEU A 209 -8.32 -13.12 19.99
N MET A 210 -9.48 -12.48 20.18
CA MET A 210 -10.78 -13.15 20.33
C MET A 210 -11.17 -13.96 19.08
N MET A 211 -10.89 -13.46 17.87
CA MET A 211 -11.26 -14.13 16.61
C MET A 211 -10.26 -15.22 16.17
N LYS A 212 -8.98 -15.14 16.55
CA LYS A 212 -7.97 -16.17 16.22
C LYS A 212 -7.91 -17.34 17.21
N LEU A 213 -8.36 -17.16 18.45
CA LEU A 213 -8.32 -18.20 19.49
C LEU A 213 -9.55 -19.15 19.50
N GLY A 214 -10.42 -19.10 18.50
CA GLY A 214 -11.47 -20.10 18.31
C GLY A 214 -12.36 -20.32 19.54
N ARG A 215 -12.67 -19.29 20.33
CA ARG A 215 -13.75 -19.40 21.31
C ARG A 215 -15.08 -19.24 20.59
N LYS A 216 -15.73 -20.38 20.37
CA LYS A 216 -17.17 -20.46 20.11
C LYS A 216 -17.90 -19.75 21.25
N PHE A 217 -18.89 -18.92 20.90
CA PHE A 217 -20.05 -18.72 21.76
C PHE A 217 -20.88 -20.00 21.77
#